data_AF-A0A8J3FSN0-F1
#
_entry.id   AF-A0A8J3FSN0-F1
#
_cell.length_a   1.000
_cell.length_b   1.000
_cell.length_c   1.000
_cell.angle_alpha   90.00
_cell.angle_beta   90.00
_cell.angle_gamma   90.00
#
_symmetry.space_group_name_H-M   'P 1'
#
loop_
_entity.id
_entity.type
_entity.pdbx_description
1 polymer ?
#
loop_
_entity_poly.entity_id
_entity_poly.type
_entity_poly.pdbx_seq_one_letter_code
_entity_poly.pdbx_strand_id
1 'polypeptide(L)'
;MNEGFCGWCGKPGAEGDHATCRQRLSSIDPPRYCTSCARRMVVQITPSGWTARCSRHGTFRPGVSGPAAGAPPDPAKAGPAGDPTLSLA
;
A
#
# COMPACT_ATOMS: atom_id res chain seq x y z
N MET A 1 -3.83 -13.84 -18.99
CA MET A 1 -4.01 -12.42 -19.37
C MET A 1 -4.24 -11.68 -18.07
N ASN A 2 -3.29 -10.83 -17.65
CA ASN A 2 -3.45 -10.04 -16.43
C ASN A 2 -3.72 -8.61 -16.88
N GLU A 3 -4.98 -8.29 -17.18
CA GLU A 3 -5.41 -6.91 -17.32
C GLU A 3 -5.15 -6.21 -15.98
N GLY A 4 -4.07 -5.42 -15.95
CA GLY A 4 -3.72 -4.66 -14.77
C GLY A 4 -4.83 -3.67 -14.41
N PHE A 5 -4.97 -3.37 -13.13
CA PHE A 5 -5.93 -2.40 -12.62
C PHE A 5 -5.30 -1.02 -12.46
N CYS A 6 -6.11 0.02 -12.57
CA CYS A 6 -5.67 1.39 -12.33
C CYS A 6 -5.42 1.64 -10.84
N GLY A 7 -4.22 2.10 -10.49
CA GLY A 7 -3.82 2.36 -9.10
C GLY A 7 -4.56 3.52 -8.41
N TRP A 8 -5.28 4.35 -9.17
CA TRP A 8 -6.02 5.50 -8.65
C TRP A 8 -7.51 5.25 -8.49
N CYS A 9 -8.18 4.66 -9.48
CA CYS A 9 -9.63 4.39 -9.44
C CYS A 9 -10.00 2.91 -9.19
N GLY A 10 -9.05 1.97 -9.31
CA GLY A 10 -9.28 0.55 -9.10
C GLY A 10 -9.96 -0.18 -10.26
N LYS A 11 -10.33 0.51 -11.35
CA LYS A 11 -10.95 -0.10 -12.54
C LYS A 11 -9.93 -0.89 -13.38
N PRO A 12 -10.38 -1.86 -14.20
CA PRO A 12 -9.51 -2.54 -15.16
C PRO A 12 -8.85 -1.52 -16.08
N GLY A 13 -7.56 -1.69 -16.38
CA GLY A 13 -6.82 -0.80 -17.26
C GLY A 13 -7.33 -0.80 -18.70
N ALA A 14 -8.03 -1.85 -19.10
CA ALA A 14 -8.73 -1.95 -20.38
C ALA A 14 -10.09 -1.21 -20.39
N GLU A 15 -10.62 -0.82 -19.22
CA GLU A 15 -11.92 -0.16 -19.10
C GLU A 15 -11.75 1.35 -18.89
N GLY A 16 -12.04 2.12 -19.95
CA GLY A 16 -12.10 3.58 -19.92
C GLY A 16 -10.76 4.30 -20.08
N ASP A 17 -10.81 5.63 -20.19
CA ASP A 17 -9.62 6.46 -20.29
C ASP A 17 -9.04 6.77 -18.89
N HIS A 18 -7.79 6.35 -18.68
CA HIS A 18 -7.06 6.53 -17.42
C HIS A 18 -6.04 7.68 -17.46
N ALA A 19 -6.16 8.64 -18.41
CA ALA A 19 -5.18 9.73 -18.53
C ALA A 19 -5.12 10.60 -17.27
N THR A 20 -6.28 11.02 -16.74
CA THR A 20 -6.38 11.81 -15.51
C THR A 20 -5.90 11.03 -14.29
N CYS A 21 -6.20 9.73 -14.24
CA CYS A 21 -5.74 8.83 -13.18
C CYS A 21 -4.20 8.78 -13.14
N ARG A 22 -3.57 8.60 -14.31
CA ARG A 22 -2.11 8.61 -14.46
C ARG A 22 -1.50 9.95 -14.07
N GLN A 23 -2.12 11.05 -14.49
CA GLN A 23 -1.62 12.40 -14.20
C GLN A 23 -1.62 12.69 -12.69
N ARG A 24 -2.67 12.29 -11.95
CA ARG A 24 -2.68 12.43 -10.48
C ARG A 24 -1.61 11.61 -9.78
N LEU A 25 -1.42 10.36 -10.21
CA LEU A 25 -0.39 9.48 -9.65
C LEU A 25 1.03 10.01 -9.89
N SER A 26 1.26 10.71 -11.01
CA SER A 26 2.55 11.34 -11.31
C SER A 26 2.85 12.57 -10.46
N SER A 27 1.83 13.25 -9.92
CA SER A 27 2.03 14.54 -9.27
C SER A 27 2.47 14.47 -7.81
N ILE A 28 2.14 13.40 -7.07
CA ILE A 28 2.54 13.04 -5.67
C ILE A 28 1.47 12.14 -5.02
N ASP A 29 0.27 11.98 -5.60
CA ASP A 29 -0.80 11.20 -4.98
C ASP A 29 -0.44 9.71 -4.94
N PRO A 30 -0.40 9.08 -3.75
CA PRO A 30 -0.09 7.68 -3.60
C PRO A 30 -1.16 6.79 -4.26
N PRO A 31 -0.77 5.65 -4.86
CA PRO A 31 -1.71 4.67 -5.38
C PRO A 31 -2.55 4.12 -4.24
N ARG A 32 -3.87 4.20 -4.41
CA ARG A 32 -4.84 3.72 -3.43
C ARG A 32 -5.32 2.32 -3.71
N TYR A 33 -5.15 1.83 -4.94
CA TYR A 33 -5.59 0.51 -5.38
C TYR A 33 -4.42 -0.33 -5.89
N CYS A 34 -4.46 -1.63 -5.60
CA CYS A 34 -3.46 -2.56 -6.09
C CYS A 34 -3.67 -2.84 -7.58
N THR A 35 -2.63 -2.66 -8.38
CA THR A 35 -2.66 -2.87 -9.84
C THR A 35 -2.82 -4.35 -10.24
N SER A 36 -2.75 -5.28 -9.29
CA SER A 36 -2.92 -6.72 -9.51
C SER A 36 -4.27 -7.29 -9.04
N CYS A 37 -4.99 -6.62 -8.13
CA CYS A 37 -6.29 -7.14 -7.64
C CYS A 37 -7.37 -6.09 -7.35
N ALA A 38 -7.16 -4.83 -7.72
CA ALA A 38 -8.10 -3.73 -7.49
C ALA A 38 -8.51 -3.49 -6.02
N ARG A 39 -7.86 -4.11 -5.04
CA ARG A 39 -8.15 -3.86 -3.62
C ARG A 39 -7.56 -2.53 -3.17
N ARG A 40 -8.27 -1.86 -2.26
CA ARG A 40 -7.73 -0.69 -1.57
C ARG A 40 -6.51 -1.08 -0.75
N MET A 41 -5.46 -0.29 -0.87
CA MET A 41 -4.21 -0.42 -0.14
C MET A 41 -4.23 0.48 1.08
N VAL A 42 -3.48 0.10 2.12
CA VAL A 42 -3.19 0.99 3.25
C VAL A 42 -2.05 1.90 2.82
N VAL A 43 -2.32 3.19 2.76
CA VAL A 43 -1.34 4.20 2.36
C VAL A 43 -0.87 4.96 3.59
N GLN A 44 0.45 5.07 3.73
CA GLN A 44 1.09 5.86 4.76
C GLN A 44 1.90 6.98 4.09
N ILE A 45 1.55 8.23 4.42
CA ILE A 45 2.19 9.44 3.92
C ILE A 45 3.22 9.89 4.96
N THR A 46 4.42 10.22 4.50
CA THR A 46 5.53 10.75 5.30
C THR A 46 6.10 12.00 4.61
N PRO A 47 6.82 12.87 5.31
CA PRO A 47 7.47 14.03 4.68
C PRO A 47 8.42 13.64 3.55
N SER A 48 9.01 12.44 3.63
CA SER A 48 9.98 11.90 2.67
C SER A 48 9.34 11.17 1.48
N GLY A 49 8.01 11.01 1.46
CA GLY A 49 7.29 10.24 0.44
C GLY A 49 6.15 9.40 1.01
N TRP A 50 5.74 8.35 0.30
CA TRP A 50 4.63 7.50 0.73
C TRP A 50 4.95 6.01 0.58
N THR A 51 4.28 5.18 1.37
CA THR A 51 4.27 3.72 1.22
C THR A 51 2.84 3.23 1.08
N ALA A 52 2.61 2.22 0.24
CA ALA A 52 1.28 1.64 0.03
C ALA A 52 1.35 0.13 0.20
N ARG A 53 0.45 -0.48 0.98
CA ARG A 53 0.45 -1.92 1.22
C ARG A 53 -0.87 -2.57 0.85
N CYS A 54 -0.80 -3.55 -0.03
CA CYS A 54 -1.90 -4.47 -0.34
C CYS A 54 -1.92 -5.62 0.67
N SER A 55 -3.10 -6.01 1.13
CA SER A 55 -3.30 -7.15 2.02
C SER A 55 -2.93 -8.49 1.39
N ARG A 56 -2.99 -8.62 0.05
CA ARG A 56 -2.67 -9.85 -0.68
C ARG A 56 -1.26 -9.86 -1.26
N HIS A 57 -0.80 -8.71 -1.75
CA HIS A 57 0.42 -8.61 -2.57
C HIS A 57 1.57 -7.90 -1.88
N GLY A 58 1.37 -7.37 -0.66
CA GLY A 58 2.43 -6.70 0.08
C GLY A 58 2.64 -5.23 -0.31
N THR A 59 3.84 -4.72 -0.03
CA THR A 59 4.15 -3.28 -0.07
C THR A 59 4.65 -2.83 -1.45
N PHE A 60 4.11 -1.71 -1.92
CA PHE A 60 4.47 -0.98 -3.12
C PHE A 60 5.19 0.31 -2.72
N ARG A 61 6.31 0.60 -3.39
CA ARG A 61 7.14 1.79 -3.17
C ARG A 61 7.31 2.58 -4.47
N PRO A 62 7.46 3.92 -4.40
CA PRO A 62 7.73 4.72 -5.59
C PRO A 62 9.09 4.32 -6.20
N GLY A 63 9.12 4.06 -7.52
CA GLY A 63 10.35 3.84 -8.28
C GLY A 63 10.70 2.38 -8.65
N VAL A 64 10.00 1.38 -8.11
CA VAL A 64 10.12 0.00 -8.57
C VAL A 64 8.73 -0.56 -8.84
N SER A 65 8.44 -0.83 -10.11
CA SER A 65 7.29 -1.61 -10.53
C SER A 65 7.51 -3.08 -10.18
N GLY A 66 7.58 -3.40 -8.89
CA GLY A 66 7.86 -4.74 -8.36
C GLY A 66 7.83 -4.75 -6.83
N PRO A 67 7.55 -5.91 -6.18
CA PRO A 67 7.44 -6.00 -4.73
C PRO A 67 8.78 -5.62 -4.09
N ALA A 68 8.82 -4.47 -3.42
CA ALA A 68 10.01 -4.05 -2.70
C ALA A 68 10.16 -4.94 -1.46
N ALA A 69 11.13 -5.85 -1.52
CA ALA A 69 11.64 -6.57 -0.37
C ALA A 69 12.02 -5.57 0.74
N GLY A 70 11.54 -5.83 1.96
CA GLY A 70 12.08 -5.28 3.20
C GLY A 70 11.82 -3.79 3.45
N ALA A 71 10.73 -3.50 4.16
CA ALA A 71 10.76 -2.44 5.16
C ALA A 71 10.47 -3.10 6.52
N PRO A 72 11.32 -2.92 7.55
CA PRO A 72 11.07 -3.50 8.86
C PRO A 72 9.77 -2.93 9.45
N PRO A 73 9.05 -3.71 10.27
CA PRO A 73 7.87 -3.21 10.96
C PRO A 73 8.24 -2.04 11.87
N ASP A 74 7.39 -1.01 11.84
CA ASP A 74 7.42 0.16 12.69
C ASP A 74 7.37 -0.28 14.19
N PRO A 75 8.35 0.08 15.04
CA PRO A 75 8.37 -0.35 16.43
C PRO A 75 7.23 0.25 17.27
N ALA A 76 6.53 1.29 16.78
CA ALA A 76 5.47 1.96 17.54
C ALA A 76 4.15 1.17 17.62
N LYS A 77 4.07 -0.03 17.01
CA LYS A 77 2.90 -0.92 17.08
C LYS A 77 3.14 -2.23 17.85
N ALA A 78 4.22 -2.33 18.62
CA ALA A 78 4.35 -3.35 19.66
C ALA A 78 3.55 -2.86 20.88
N GLY A 79 2.33 -3.38 21.05
CA GLY A 79 1.57 -3.17 22.29
C GLY A 79 2.39 -3.67 23.49
N PRO A 80 2.20 -3.10 24.70
CA PRO A 80 2.95 -3.56 25.86
C PRO A 80 2.65 -5.05 26.08
N ALA A 81 3.71 -5.85 26.17
CA ALA A 81 3.61 -7.21 26.69
C ALA A 81 2.98 -7.11 28.09
N GLY A 82 1.80 -7.70 28.26
CA GLY A 82 1.14 -7.79 29.56
C GLY A 82 2.08 -8.48 30.56
N ASP A 83 2.25 -7.85 31.71
CA ASP A 83 3.06 -8.36 32.82
C ASP A 83 2.45 -9.67 33.37
N PRO A 84 3.17 -10.81 33.37
CA PRO A 84 2.63 -12.08 33.86
C PRO A 84 2.71 -12.24 35.38
N THR A 85 3.06 -11.21 36.16
CA THR A 85 3.44 -11.40 37.58
C THR A 85 2.30 -11.14 38.58
N LEU A 86 1.11 -10.71 38.14
CA LEU A 86 -0.04 -10.59 39.05
C LEU A 86 -0.85 -11.90 39.12
N SER A 87 -0.20 -12.96 39.56
CA SER A 87 -0.84 -14.18 40.09
C SER A 87 -0.10 -14.61 41.34
N LEU A 88 -0.43 -13.94 42.45
CA LEU A 88 -0.15 -14.40 43.80
C LEU A 88 -1.48 -14.32 44.56
N ALA A 89 -2.22 -15.42 44.47
CA ALA A 89 -3.31 -15.83 45.33
C ALA A 89 -2.90 -17.16 45.97
#